data_AF-A0A9E3J9D8-F1
#
_entry.id   AF-A0A9E3J9D8-F1
#
_cell.length_a   1.000
_cell.length_b   1.000
_cell.length_c   1.000
_cell.angle_alpha   90.00
_cell.angle_beta   90.00
_cell.angle_gamma   90.00
#
_symmetry.space_group_name_H-M   'P 1'
#
loop_
_entity.id
_entity.type
_entity.pdbx_description
1 polymer ?
#
loop_
_entity_poly.entity_id
_entity_poly.type
_entity_poly.pdbx_seq_one_letter_code
_entity_poly.pdbx_strand_id
1 'polypeptide(L)' 'GEAAVEVTSPCRVSLTAYRLDRLYRTHAHEVFDGVLEAGRHRIALDAKAVRGESFVVARTSGSVLVEAMAR' A
#
# COMPACT_ATOMS: atom_id res chain seq x y z
N GLY A 1 -3.26 -10.03 3.14
CA GLY A 1 -1.89 -9.69 3.60
C GLY A 1 -1.98 -8.49 4.52
N GLU A 2 -0.87 -8.01 5.05
CA GLU A 2 -0.82 -6.78 5.84
C GLU A 2 0.35 -5.91 5.35
N ALA A 3 0.13 -4.60 5.24
CA ALA A 3 1.20 -3.63 5.07
C ALA A 3 1.53 -3.03 6.44
N ALA A 4 2.79 -3.15 6.86
CA ALA A 4 3.29 -2.45 8.03
C ALA A 4 3.82 -1.09 7.59
N VAL A 5 3.19 -0.02 8.05
CA VAL A 5 3.63 1.36 7.78
C VAL A 5 4.15 1.97 9.06
N GLU A 6 5.37 2.47 9.03
CA GLU A 6 5.96 3.24 10.13
C GLU A 6 6.06 4.71 9.72
N VAL A 7 5.55 5.58 10.57
CA VAL A 7 5.58 7.03 10.40
C VAL A 7 6.15 7.67 11.65
N THR A 8 7.10 8.60 11.48
CA THR A 8 7.79 9.26 12.59
C THR A 8 7.06 10.51 13.09
N SER A 9 6.09 11.03 12.32
CA SER A 9 5.24 12.16 12.68
C SER A 9 3.83 11.98 12.11
N PRO A 10 2.81 12.62 12.72
CA PRO A 10 1.44 12.55 12.20
C PRO A 10 1.38 13.11 10.78
N CYS A 11 0.95 12.27 9.82
CA CYS A 11 0.89 12.67 8.42
C CYS A 11 -0.20 11.92 7.65
N ARG A 12 -0.64 12.53 6.55
CA ARG A 12 -1.56 11.89 5.62
C ARG A 12 -0.81 10.88 4.77
N VAL A 13 -1.29 9.64 4.73
CA VAL A 13 -0.76 8.54 3.96
C VAL A 13 -1.86 7.99 3.07
N SER A 14 -1.59 7.88 1.78
CA SER A 14 -2.41 7.08 0.87
C SER A 14 -1.66 5.80 0.50
N LEU A 15 -2.36 4.68 0.61
CA LEU A 15 -1.88 3.35 0.22
C LEU A 15 -2.69 2.85 -0.96
N THR A 16 -1.98 2.59 -2.05
CA THR A 16 -2.57 2.00 -3.26
C THR A 16 -1.85 0.71 -3.59
N ALA A 17 -2.59 -0.37 -3.77
CA ALA A 17 -2.08 -1.62 -4.32
C ALA A 17 -2.24 -1.60 -5.84
N TYR A 18 -1.15 -1.86 -6.56
CA TYR A 18 -1.11 -2.06 -8.00
C TYR A 18 -0.90 -3.53 -8.29
N ARG A 19 -1.86 -4.15 -8.96
CA ARG A 19 -1.81 -5.57 -9.33
C ARG A 19 -1.72 -5.71 -10.83
N LEU A 20 -0.85 -6.60 -11.29
CA LEU A 20 -0.78 -7.01 -12.69
C LEU A 20 -1.63 -8.27 -12.89
N ASP A 21 -2.53 -8.21 -13.87
CA ASP A 21 -3.21 -9.41 -14.33
C ASP A 21 -2.34 -10.22 -15.33
N ARG A 22 -2.87 -11.34 -15.82
CA ARG A 22 -2.15 -12.23 -16.74
C ARG A 22 -1.78 -11.56 -18.07
N LEU A 23 -2.46 -10.48 -18.44
CA LEU A 23 -2.17 -9.70 -19.65
C LEU A 23 -1.29 -8.48 -19.34
N TYR A 24 -0.68 -8.43 -18.15
CA TYR A 24 0.12 -7.30 -17.65
C TYR A 24 -0.65 -5.98 -17.60
N ARG A 25 -1.98 -6.03 -17.45
CA ARG A 25 -2.77 -4.82 -17.21
C ARG A 25 -2.72 -4.46 -15.73
N THR A 26 -2.49 -3.19 -15.45
CA THR A 26 -2.44 -2.66 -14.08
C THR A 26 -3.85 -2.39 -13.54
N HIS A 27 -4.16 -2.97 -12.39
CA HIS A 27 -5.37 -2.69 -11.60
C HIS A 27 -4.95 -1.95 -10.33
N ALA A 28 -5.45 -0.73 -10.14
CA ALA A 28 -5.19 0.07 -8.95
C ALA A 28 -6.33 -0.12 -7.93
N HIS A 29 -5.95 -0.39 -6.69
CA HIS A 29 -6.86 -0.56 -5.56
C HIS A 29 -6.44 0.37 -4.44
N GLU A 30 -7.27 1.34 -4.10
CA GLU A 30 -7.07 2.12 -2.88
C GLU A 30 -7.34 1.23 -1.66
N VAL A 31 -6.34 1.14 -0.79
CA VAL A 31 -6.39 0.30 0.41
C VAL A 31 -6.69 1.16 1.63
N PHE A 32 -6.07 2.32 1.69
CA PHE A 32 -6.21 3.26 2.80
C PHE A 32 -5.91 4.67 2.31
N ASP A 33 -6.67 5.64 2.79
CA ASP A 33 -6.35 7.04 2.65
C ASP A 33 -6.77 7.78 3.92
N GLY A 34 -5.80 8.35 4.64
CA GLY A 34 -6.07 8.97 5.94
C GLY A 34 -4.83 9.49 6.64
N VAL A 35 -5.02 10.08 7.81
CA VAL A 35 -3.92 10.52 8.68
C VAL A 35 -3.54 9.37 9.60
N LEU A 36 -2.24 9.08 9.67
CA LEU A 36 -1.67 8.16 10.64
C LEU A 36 -0.91 8.95 11.69
N GLU A 37 -1.13 8.62 12.97
CA GLU A 37 -0.33 9.13 14.08
C GLU A 37 1.12 8.62 14.01
N ALA A 38 2.03 9.24 14.75
CA ALA A 38 3.40 8.70 14.84
C ALA A 38 3.39 7.28 15.44
N GLY A 39 4.12 6.36 14.83
CA GLY A 39 4.21 4.97 15.25
C GLY A 39 4.07 3.98 14.10
N ARG A 40 3.86 2.71 14.47
CA ARG A 40 3.72 1.59 13.53
C ARG A 40 2.25 1.21 13.40
N HIS A 41 1.78 1.22 12.16
CA HIS A 41 0.41 0.90 11.79
C HIS A 41 0.40 -0.37 10.95
N ARG A 42 -0.59 -1.23 11.18
CA ARG A 42 -0.84 -2.39 10.34
C ARG A 42 -2.13 -2.17 9.59
N ILE A 43 -2.03 -2.18 8.27
CA ILE A 43 -3.15 -1.92 7.38
C ILE A 43 -3.45 -3.22 6.65
N ALA A 44 -4.67 -3.72 6.87
CA ALA A 44 -5.12 -4.95 6.26
C ALA A 44 -5.24 -4.77 4.74
N LEU A 45 -4.64 -5.69 3.99
CA LEU A 45 -4.69 -5.70 2.53
C LEU A 45 -5.70 -6.75 2.07
N ASP A 46 -6.70 -6.32 1.30
CA ASP A 46 -7.62 -7.24 0.63
C ASP A 46 -6.82 -8.22 -0.25
N ALA A 47 -7.03 -9.52 -0.03
CA ALA A 47 -6.38 -10.57 -0.79
C ALA A 47 -6.58 -10.43 -2.30
N LYS A 48 -7.68 -9.83 -2.76
CA LYS A 48 -7.93 -9.56 -4.20
C LYS A 48 -7.00 -8.48 -4.75
N ALA A 49 -6.69 -7.47 -3.95
CA ALA A 49 -5.86 -6.32 -4.33
C ALA A 49 -4.37 -6.69 -4.42
N VAL A 50 -3.92 -7.67 -3.63
CA VAL A 50 -2.51 -8.12 -3.60
C VAL A 50 -2.29 -9.53 -4.16
N ARG A 51 -3.21 -10.03 -4.99
CA ARG A 51 -3.10 -11.35 -5.58
C ARG A 51 -2.11 -11.36 -6.75
N GLY A 52 -1.20 -12.34 -6.77
CA GLY A 52 -0.29 -12.52 -7.90
C GLY A 52 0.82 -11.47 -7.89
N GLU A 53 1.26 -11.01 -9.05
CA GLU A 53 2.26 -9.95 -9.14
C GLU A 53 1.61 -8.62 -8.75
N SER A 54 2.01 -8.09 -7.59
CA SER A 54 1.43 -6.87 -7.05
C SER A 54 2.44 -6.08 -6.23
N PHE A 55 2.18 -4.78 -6.15
CA PHE A 55 3.03 -3.79 -5.50
C PHE A 55 2.15 -2.91 -4.62
N VAL A 56 2.59 -2.64 -3.40
CA VAL A 56 1.94 -1.65 -2.52
C VAL A 56 2.75 -0.37 -2.56
N VAL A 57 2.08 0.73 -2.81
CA VAL A 57 2.67 2.06 -2.87
C VAL A 57 2.10 2.89 -1.73
N ALA A 58 2.98 3.33 -0.84
CA ALA A 58 2.67 4.33 0.18
C ALA A 58 3.10 5.70 -0.32
N ARG A 59 2.18 6.67 -0.31
CA ARG A 59 2.47 8.05 -0.66
C ARG A 59 2.16 8.96 0.52
N THR A 60 3.14 9.79 0.85
CA THR A 60 2.97 10.94 1.75
C THR A 60 3.20 12.22 0.94
N SER A 61 3.09 13.38 1.59
CA SER A 61 3.41 14.66 0.95
C SER A 61 4.88 14.80 0.53
N GLY A 62 5.80 14.09 1.21
CA GLY A 62 7.25 14.25 1.02
C GLY A 62 7.97 12.98 0.57
N SER A 63 7.31 11.82 0.55
CA SER A 63 7.94 10.56 0.24
C SER A 63 6.99 9.59 -0.46
N VAL A 64 7.59 8.71 -1.25
CA VAL A 64 6.91 7.56 -1.85
C VAL A 64 7.74 6.32 -1.52
N LEU A 65 7.08 5.31 -0.97
CA LEU A 65 7.66 4.00 -0.71
C LEU A 65 6.92 2.96 -1.54
N VAL A 66 7.64 1.99 -2.06
CA VAL A 66 7.09 0.92 -2.89
C VAL A 66 7.63 -0.41 -2.41
N GLU A 67 6.74 -1.38 -2.26
CA GLU A 67 7.11 -2.73 -1.85
C GLU A 67 6.41 -3.75 -2.75
N ALA A 68 7.18 -4.71 -3.25
CA ALA A 68 6.64 -5.84 -4.00
C ALA A 68 6.03 -6.84 -3.01
N MET A 69 4.81 -7.29 -3.30
CA MET A 69 4.16 -8.30 -2.47
C MET A 69 4.68 -9.69 -2.83
N ALA A 70 5.30 -10.34 -1.85
CA ALA A 70 5.62 -11.76 -1.95
C ALA A 70 4.32 -12.58 -2.03
N ARG A 71 4.37 -13.64 -2.85
CA ARG A 71 3.22 -14.49 -3.16
C ARG A 71 2.77 -15.34 -1.97
#